data_AF-A0A351XJ45-F1
#
_entry.id   AF-A0A351XJ45-F1
#
_cell.length_a   1.000
_cell.length_b   1.000
_cell.length_c   1.000
_cell.angle_alpha   90.00
_cell.angle_beta   90.00
_cell.angle_gamma   90.00
#
_symmetry.space_group_name_H-M   'P 1'
#
loop_
_entity.id
_entity.type
_entity.pdbx_description
1 polymer ?
#
loop_
_entity_poly.entity_id
_entity_poly.type
_entity_poly.pdbx_seq_one_letter_code
_entity_poly.pdbx_strand_id
1 'polypeptide(L)'
;MKLTELKVNHISAPLGFKITPLSFSWKVEDAGKAKKQKWARLCIFCGENTVFDSGEDAGADSLDYQVDLKLLPRTHYSFSVEVMADNGETATASGSFETGKMDEKWTAQWITPDMDAGTPAVLKKTFIADGKGQARLYICGLG
;
A
#
# COMPACT_ATOMS: atom_id res chain seq x y z
N MET A 1 22.57 -5.99 -9.17
CA MET A 1 21.16 -6.31 -8.84
C MET A 1 20.35 -5.03 -8.54
N LYS A 2 19.07 -4.98 -8.92
CA LYS A 2 18.12 -3.90 -8.61
C LYS A 2 16.75 -4.47 -8.28
N LEU A 3 16.03 -3.85 -7.34
CA LEU A 3 14.62 -4.17 -7.07
C LEU A 3 13.68 -3.16 -7.74
N THR A 4 12.67 -3.65 -8.45
CA THR A 4 11.67 -2.85 -9.19
C THR A 4 10.26 -3.39 -8.94
N GLU A 5 9.24 -2.63 -9.38
CA GLU A 5 7.84 -3.06 -9.33
C GLU A 5 7.38 -3.52 -7.92
N LEU A 6 7.83 -2.81 -6.88
CA LEU A 6 7.40 -3.05 -5.51
C LEU A 6 5.90 -2.74 -5.40
N LYS A 7 5.12 -3.74 -5.01
CA LYS A 7 3.66 -3.66 -4.96
C LYS A 7 3.14 -4.19 -3.64
N VAL A 8 2.01 -3.63 -3.23
CA VAL A 8 1.19 -4.12 -2.14
C VAL A 8 -0.15 -4.54 -2.75
N ASN A 9 -0.53 -5.80 -2.57
CA ASN A 9 -1.69 -6.42 -3.21
C ASN A 9 -1.72 -6.17 -4.73
N HIS A 10 -0.56 -6.34 -5.38
CA HIS A 10 -0.34 -6.13 -6.82
C HIS A 10 -0.53 -4.69 -7.33
N ILE A 11 -0.65 -3.70 -6.44
CA ILE A 11 -0.76 -2.28 -6.79
C ILE A 11 0.49 -1.54 -6.32
N SER A 12 1.00 -0.62 -7.15
CA SER A 12 2.09 0.28 -6.76
C SER A 12 1.53 1.42 -5.90
N ALA A 13 2.12 1.62 -4.72
CA ALA A 13 1.74 2.67 -3.78
C ALA A 13 0.21 2.84 -3.56
N PRO A 14 -0.54 1.78 -3.19
CA PRO A 14 -1.99 1.86 -3.09
C PRO A 14 -2.42 2.84 -1.99
N LEU A 15 -3.41 3.67 -2.32
CA LEU A 15 -3.97 4.69 -1.43
C LEU A 15 -5.45 4.40 -1.15
N GLY A 16 -5.78 4.12 0.10
CA GLY A 16 -7.17 3.87 0.52
C GLY A 16 -7.73 2.55 0.02
N PHE A 17 -6.88 1.62 -0.45
CA PHE A 17 -7.30 0.35 -1.05
C PHE A 17 -7.66 -0.69 0.02
N LYS A 18 -8.39 -1.74 -0.37
CA LYS A 18 -8.65 -2.89 0.49
C LYS A 18 -7.41 -3.79 0.50
N ILE A 19 -6.62 -3.69 1.57
CA ILE A 19 -5.27 -4.27 1.67
C ILE A 19 -5.27 -5.56 2.52
N THR A 20 -6.41 -6.22 2.71
CA THR A 20 -6.51 -7.47 3.48
C THR A 20 -7.10 -8.59 2.60
N PRO A 21 -6.39 -9.74 2.45
CA PRO A 21 -5.06 -10.08 3.03
C PRO A 21 -3.94 -9.17 2.52
N LEU A 22 -2.86 -9.01 3.31
CA LEU A 22 -1.73 -8.13 3.01
C LEU A 22 -0.61 -8.93 2.33
N SER A 23 -0.33 -8.58 1.08
CA SER A 23 0.68 -9.22 0.24
C SER A 23 1.64 -8.20 -0.34
N PHE A 24 2.92 -8.57 -0.41
CA PHE A 24 3.96 -7.81 -1.08
C PHE A 24 4.54 -8.59 -2.25
N SER A 25 4.88 -7.88 -3.33
CA SER A 25 5.60 -8.49 -4.45
C SER A 25 6.65 -7.52 -4.97
N TRP A 26 7.74 -8.05 -5.50
CA TRP A 26 8.83 -7.27 -6.10
C TRP A 26 9.49 -8.04 -7.24
N LYS A 27 10.11 -7.30 -8.17
CA LYS A 27 10.95 -7.87 -9.22
C LYS A 27 12.41 -7.64 -8.90
N VAL A 28 13.23 -8.64 -9.24
CA VAL A 28 14.68 -8.54 -9.23
C VAL A 28 15.15 -8.40 -10.67
N GLU A 29 15.86 -7.31 -10.96
CA GLU A 29 16.45 -6.99 -12.25
C GLU A 29 17.97 -6.85 -12.12
N ASP A 30 18.68 -6.85 -13.25
CA ASP A 30 20.13 -6.62 -13.33
C ASP A 30 20.97 -7.49 -12.36
N ALA A 31 20.58 -8.76 -12.18
CA ALA A 31 21.19 -9.68 -11.21
C ALA A 31 22.47 -10.35 -11.73
N GLY A 32 22.97 -9.96 -12.90
CA GLY A 32 24.23 -10.47 -13.46
C GLY A 32 24.25 -12.00 -13.59
N LYS A 33 25.18 -12.65 -12.88
CA LYS A 33 25.34 -14.13 -12.88
C LYS A 33 24.55 -14.82 -11.77
N ALA A 34 23.84 -14.08 -10.91
CA ALA A 34 23.02 -14.68 -9.86
C ALA A 34 21.92 -15.54 -10.48
N LYS A 35 21.68 -16.71 -9.88
CA LYS A 35 20.68 -17.65 -10.40
C LYS A 35 19.40 -17.65 -9.59
N LYS A 36 19.49 -17.28 -8.31
CA LYS A 36 18.36 -17.28 -7.39
C LYS A 36 18.56 -16.31 -6.24
N GLN A 37 17.44 -15.93 -5.66
CA GLN A 37 17.38 -15.33 -4.33
C GLN A 37 17.86 -16.36 -3.29
N LYS A 38 18.70 -15.91 -2.36
CA LYS A 38 19.12 -16.67 -1.17
C LYS A 38 18.18 -16.41 0.00
N TRP A 39 17.84 -15.15 0.24
CA TRP A 39 16.82 -14.71 1.19
C TRP A 39 16.29 -13.33 0.81
N ALA A 40 15.12 -12.98 1.35
CA ALA A 40 14.63 -11.60 1.40
C ALA A 40 14.26 -11.21 2.83
N ARG A 41 14.31 -9.91 3.11
CA ARG A 41 13.84 -9.32 4.37
C ARG A 41 12.87 -8.19 4.05
N LEU A 42 11.66 -8.29 4.58
CA LEU A 42 10.62 -7.28 4.48
C LEU A 42 10.43 -6.60 5.84
N CYS A 43 10.61 -5.27 5.87
CA CYS A 43 10.30 -4.46 7.04
C CYS A 43 9.16 -3.49 6.71
N ILE A 44 8.20 -3.34 7.62
CA ILE A 44 7.08 -2.39 7.50
C ILE A 44 7.15 -1.40 8.66
N PHE A 45 6.88 -0.13 8.35
CA PHE A 45 7.00 0.99 9.28
C PHE A 45 5.71 1.80 9.33
N CYS A 46 5.39 2.31 10.52
CA CYS A 46 4.33 3.26 10.77
C CYS A 46 4.93 4.49 11.48
N GLY A 47 5.17 5.55 10.73
CA GLY A 47 6.00 6.66 11.19
C GLY A 47 7.45 6.20 11.42
N GLU A 48 7.99 6.43 12.61
CA GLU A 48 9.35 6.02 12.99
C GLU A 48 9.40 4.58 13.54
N ASN A 49 8.26 3.94 13.76
CA ASN A 49 8.19 2.62 14.39
C ASN A 49 8.22 1.51 13.35
N THR A 50 9.10 0.53 13.54
CA THR A 50 9.02 -0.77 12.85
C THR A 50 7.85 -1.56 13.42
N VAL A 51 6.86 -1.86 12.60
CA VAL A 51 5.65 -2.62 12.99
C VAL A 51 5.69 -4.07 12.50
N PHE A 52 6.58 -4.40 11.58
CA PHE A 52 6.85 -5.75 11.12
C PHE A 52 8.28 -5.86 10.60
N ASP A 53 8.92 -7.01 10.83
CA ASP A 53 10.23 -7.37 10.31
C ASP A 53 10.27 -8.90 10.15
N SER A 54 10.44 -9.39 8.92
CA SER A 54 10.50 -10.82 8.65
C SER A 54 11.81 -11.48 9.10
N GLY A 55 12.86 -10.69 9.35
CA GLY A 55 14.23 -11.18 9.33
C GLY A 55 14.66 -11.69 7.94
N GLU A 56 15.82 -12.34 7.87
CA GLU A 56 16.29 -12.99 6.65
C GLU A 56 15.48 -14.27 6.38
N ASP A 57 14.56 -14.21 5.42
CA ASP A 57 13.68 -15.31 5.06
C ASP A 57 14.13 -15.96 3.74
N ALA A 58 14.68 -17.17 3.86
CA ALA A 58 15.10 -17.97 2.71
C ALA A 58 13.91 -18.56 1.91
N GLY A 59 12.72 -18.62 2.50
CA GLY A 59 11.48 -19.09 1.88
C GLY A 59 10.65 -17.98 1.23
N ALA A 60 11.13 -16.73 1.25
CA ALA A 60 10.39 -15.59 0.73
C ALA A 60 10.05 -15.74 -0.76
N ASP A 61 8.77 -15.72 -1.09
CA ASP A 61 8.27 -15.66 -2.46
C ASP A 61 8.13 -14.20 -2.91
N SER A 62 8.90 -13.79 -3.91
CA SER A 62 8.87 -12.43 -4.44
C SER A 62 7.62 -12.11 -5.26
N LEU A 63 6.84 -13.13 -5.64
CA LEU A 63 5.58 -12.97 -6.37
C LEU A 63 4.39 -12.68 -5.44
N ASP A 64 4.44 -13.21 -4.22
CA ASP A 64 3.36 -13.10 -3.23
C ASP A 64 3.85 -13.36 -1.79
N TYR A 65 4.48 -12.35 -1.18
CA TYR A 65 4.94 -12.40 0.21
C TYR A 65 3.84 -11.96 1.16
N GLN A 66 3.16 -12.93 1.78
CA GLN A 66 2.05 -12.70 2.70
C GLN A 66 2.53 -12.27 4.09
N VAL A 67 1.89 -11.23 4.64
CA VAL A 67 2.20 -10.71 5.97
C VAL A 67 0.94 -10.70 6.82
N ASP A 68 1.01 -11.34 7.98
CA ASP A 68 -0.01 -11.21 9.02
C ASP A 68 0.31 -10.00 9.91
N LEU A 69 -0.25 -8.84 9.54
CA LEU A 69 -0.13 -7.59 10.27
C LEU A 69 -1.49 -6.93 10.43
N LYS A 70 -1.86 -6.61 11.67
CA LYS A 70 -3.07 -5.83 11.94
C LYS A 70 -2.84 -4.37 11.58
N LEU A 71 -3.50 -3.92 10.52
CA LEU A 71 -3.43 -2.54 10.04
C LEU A 71 -4.45 -1.63 10.75
N LEU A 72 -4.11 -0.34 10.84
CA LEU A 72 -4.98 0.72 11.33
C LEU A 72 -5.68 1.41 10.15
N PRO A 73 -6.90 1.94 10.32
CA PRO A 73 -7.57 2.71 9.27
C PRO A 73 -6.85 4.03 9.00
N ARG A 74 -6.96 4.54 7.78
CA ARG A 74 -6.43 5.86 7.32
C ARG A 74 -4.97 6.10 7.69
N THR A 75 -4.15 5.05 7.63
CA THR A 75 -2.78 5.08 8.12
C THR A 75 -1.82 4.82 6.98
N HIS A 76 -0.84 5.71 6.85
CA HIS A 76 0.26 5.58 5.89
C HIS A 76 1.35 4.69 6.47
N TYR A 77 1.71 3.66 5.72
CA TYR A 77 2.81 2.75 6.00
C TYR A 77 3.89 2.91 4.93
N SER A 78 5.15 2.86 5.36
CA SER A 78 6.27 2.61 4.45
C SER A 78 6.78 1.19 4.65
N PHE A 79 7.46 0.65 3.65
CA PHE A 79 8.12 -0.65 3.77
C PHE A 79 9.42 -0.66 2.98
N SER A 80 10.31 -1.58 3.33
CA SER A 80 11.52 -1.89 2.59
C SER A 80 11.64 -3.37 2.34
N VAL A 81 12.13 -3.73 1.15
CA VAL A 81 12.55 -5.08 0.80
C VAL A 81 14.06 -5.06 0.60
N GLU A 82 14.76 -5.94 1.30
CA GLU A 82 16.16 -6.27 1.04
C GLU A 82 16.22 -7.69 0.49
N VAL A 83 17.01 -7.90 -0.57
CA VAL A 83 17.22 -9.22 -1.19
C VAL A 83 18.71 -9.49 -1.24
N MET A 84 19.10 -10.72 -0.85
CA MET A 84 20.43 -11.27 -1.05
C MET A 84 20.37 -12.35 -2.12
N ALA A 85 21.19 -12.23 -3.16
CA ALA A 85 21.36 -13.25 -4.19
C ALA A 85 22.35 -14.35 -3.76
N ASP A 86 22.34 -15.47 -4.48
CA ASP A 86 23.24 -16.59 -4.25
C ASP A 86 24.73 -16.30 -4.55
N ASN A 87 25.02 -15.23 -5.28
CA ASN A 87 26.37 -14.72 -5.51
C ASN A 87 26.85 -13.71 -4.45
N GLY A 88 26.03 -13.41 -3.43
CA GLY A 88 26.36 -12.47 -2.36
C GLY A 88 26.05 -11.00 -2.68
N GLU A 89 25.53 -10.68 -3.87
CA GLU A 89 25.02 -9.33 -4.13
C GLU A 89 23.75 -9.06 -3.33
N THR A 90 23.63 -7.83 -2.81
CA THR A 90 22.42 -7.34 -2.14
C THR A 90 21.79 -6.19 -2.92
N ALA A 91 20.48 -6.03 -2.76
CA ALA A 91 19.74 -4.87 -3.24
C ALA A 91 18.61 -4.57 -2.28
N THR A 92 18.35 -3.28 -2.09
CA THR A 92 17.29 -2.78 -1.22
C THR A 92 16.45 -1.76 -1.98
N ALA A 93 15.14 -1.82 -1.80
CA ALA A 93 14.22 -0.80 -2.28
C ALA A 93 13.07 -0.61 -1.29
N SER A 94 12.42 0.55 -1.38
CA SER A 94 11.34 0.93 -0.48
C SER A 94 10.10 1.36 -1.25
N GLY A 95 8.96 1.18 -0.61
CA GLY A 95 7.66 1.63 -1.11
C GLY A 95 6.78 2.10 0.05
N SER A 96 5.53 2.41 -0.28
CA SER A 96 4.52 2.77 0.72
C SER A 96 3.16 2.21 0.33
N PHE A 97 2.24 2.22 1.30
CA PHE A 97 0.81 1.99 1.08
C PHE A 97 0.03 2.72 2.16
N GLU A 98 -1.24 3.00 1.90
CA GLU A 98 -2.12 3.63 2.87
C GLU A 98 -3.48 2.94 2.90
N THR A 99 -3.94 2.65 4.11
CA THR A 99 -5.26 2.05 4.33
C THR A 99 -6.40 3.05 4.17
N GLY A 100 -7.56 2.56 3.75
CA GLY A 100 -8.78 3.37 3.68
C GLY A 100 -9.48 3.50 5.03
N LYS A 101 -10.79 3.77 4.99
CA LYS A 101 -11.65 3.77 6.19
C LYS A 101 -11.76 2.41 6.87
N MET A 102 -11.52 1.30 6.14
CA MET A 102 -11.72 -0.07 6.64
C MET A 102 -13.11 -0.20 7.28
N ASP A 103 -13.19 -0.71 8.52
CA ASP A 103 -14.44 -0.90 9.26
C ASP A 103 -14.96 0.38 9.93
N GLU A 104 -14.29 1.53 9.78
CA GLU A 104 -14.80 2.79 10.32
C GLU A 104 -16.12 3.17 9.66
N LYS A 105 -17.15 3.32 10.49
CA LYS A 105 -18.47 3.76 10.05
C LYS A 105 -18.40 5.05 9.24
N TRP A 106 -19.29 5.13 8.25
CA TRP A 106 -19.56 6.37 7.55
C TRP A 106 -20.45 7.25 8.42
N THR A 107 -20.07 8.51 8.56
CA THR A 107 -20.89 9.56 9.19
C THR A 107 -21.53 10.48 8.15
N ALA A 108 -21.08 10.39 6.89
CA ALA A 108 -21.70 11.09 5.77
C ALA A 108 -23.05 10.44 5.41
N GLN A 109 -23.92 11.24 4.80
CA GLN A 109 -25.23 10.80 4.32
C GLN A 109 -25.20 10.72 2.80
N TRP A 110 -25.97 9.78 2.24
CA TRP A 110 -26.31 9.79 0.82
C TRP A 110 -27.07 11.08 0.50
N ILE A 111 -26.66 11.73 -0.59
CA ILE A 111 -27.31 12.93 -1.11
C ILE A 111 -27.71 12.69 -2.56
N THR A 112 -28.85 13.25 -2.96
CA THR A 112 -29.35 13.20 -4.32
C THR A 112 -29.84 14.60 -4.71
N PRO A 113 -29.65 15.03 -5.97
CA PRO A 113 -30.30 16.23 -6.47
C PRO A 113 -31.83 16.05 -6.49
N ASP A 114 -32.55 17.15 -6.35
CA ASP A 114 -33.98 17.22 -6.64
C ASP A 114 -34.16 17.57 -8.12
N MET A 115 -34.03 16.56 -8.98
CA MET A 115 -34.04 16.66 -10.45
C MET A 115 -34.65 15.39 -11.05
N ASP A 116 -35.08 15.48 -12.32
CA ASP A 116 -35.59 14.32 -13.05
C ASP A 116 -34.54 13.21 -13.18
N ALA A 117 -35.00 11.96 -13.13
CA ALA A 117 -34.15 10.79 -13.28
C ALA A 117 -33.34 10.85 -14.60
N GLY A 118 -32.04 10.58 -14.50
CA GLY A 118 -31.13 10.61 -15.66
C GLY A 118 -30.58 12.00 -16.01
N THR A 119 -31.00 13.06 -15.30
CA THR A 119 -30.40 14.39 -15.44
C THR A 119 -29.02 14.41 -14.78
N PRO A 120 -27.91 14.69 -15.49
CA PRO A 120 -26.60 14.82 -14.88
C PRO A 120 -26.58 16.00 -13.91
N ALA A 121 -26.22 15.75 -12.64
CA ALA A 121 -26.18 16.78 -11.61
C ALA A 121 -24.75 17.11 -11.16
N VAL A 122 -24.53 18.38 -10.82
CA VAL A 122 -23.28 18.86 -10.21
C VAL A 122 -23.53 19.16 -8.73
N LEU A 123 -22.83 18.44 -7.86
CA LEU A 123 -22.88 18.64 -6.41
C LEU A 123 -21.68 19.50 -5.96
N LYS A 124 -21.94 20.61 -5.27
CA LYS A 124 -20.90 21.54 -4.81
C LYS A 124 -21.06 21.83 -3.31
N LYS A 125 -19.92 21.88 -2.60
CA LYS A 125 -19.84 22.33 -1.21
C LYS A 125 -18.59 23.20 -1.02
N THR A 126 -18.75 24.33 -0.36
CA THR A 126 -17.64 25.20 0.07
C THR A 126 -17.45 25.05 1.58
N PHE A 127 -16.20 24.95 2.03
CA PHE A 127 -15.82 24.91 3.44
C PHE A 127 -14.42 25.52 3.62
N ILE A 128 -14.08 25.89 4.85
CA ILE A 128 -12.75 26.37 5.22
C ILE A 128 -12.00 25.21 5.86
N ALA A 129 -10.73 25.04 5.50
CA ALA A 129 -9.85 24.03 6.08
C ALA A 129 -8.73 24.73 6.85
N ASP A 130 -8.78 24.65 8.18
CA ASP A 130 -7.76 25.20 9.06
C ASP A 130 -6.79 24.08 9.47
N GLY A 131 -5.55 24.13 8.96
CA GLY A 131 -4.52 23.16 9.30
C GLY A 131 -3.42 23.04 8.25
N LYS A 132 -2.30 22.43 8.65
CA LYS A 132 -1.21 22.00 7.74
C LYS A 132 -1.17 20.47 7.76
N GLY A 133 -1.08 19.83 6.60
CA GLY A 133 -0.94 18.37 6.53
C GLY A 133 -1.50 17.76 5.25
N GLN A 134 -1.76 16.46 5.32
CA GLN A 134 -2.35 15.67 4.24
C GLN A 134 -3.87 15.62 4.38
N ALA A 135 -4.57 15.59 3.25
CA ALA A 135 -6.03 15.46 3.17
C ALA A 135 -6.42 14.23 2.35
N ARG A 136 -7.57 13.62 2.68
CA ARG A 136 -8.15 12.49 1.96
C ARG A 136 -9.62 12.73 1.68
N LEU A 137 -10.08 12.35 0.50
CA LEU A 137 -11.48 12.31 0.12
C LEU A 137 -11.90 10.85 -0.05
N TYR A 138 -12.83 10.40 0.78
CA TYR A 138 -13.51 9.12 0.60
C TYR A 138 -14.88 9.40 0.01
N ILE A 139 -15.13 8.91 -1.19
CA ILE A 139 -16.34 9.21 -1.95
C ILE A 139 -16.83 7.95 -2.66
N CYS A 140 -18.15 7.81 -2.72
CA CYS A 140 -18.84 6.83 -3.54
C CYS A 140 -20.09 7.50 -4.12
N GLY A 141 -20.26 7.41 -5.43
CA GLY A 141 -21.46 7.83 -6.13
C GLY A 141 -22.12 6.61 -6.75
N LEU A 142 -23.44 6.49 -6.63
CA LEU A 142 -24.21 5.50 -7.36
C LEU A 142 -24.40 6.02 -8.79
N GLY A 143 -23.96 5.24 -9.77
CA GLY A 143 -24.10 5.51 -11.20
C GLY A 143 -24.78 4.35 -11.91
#